data_AF-A0A562C743-F1
#
_entry.id   AF-A0A562C743-F1
#
_cell.length_a   1.000
_cell.length_b   1.000
_cell.length_c   1.000
_cell.angle_alpha   90.00
_cell.angle_beta   90.00
_cell.angle_gamma   90.00
#
_symmetry.space_group_name_H-M   'P 1'
#
loop_
_entity.id
_entity.type
_entity.pdbx_description
1 polymer ?
#
loop_
_entity_poly.entity_id
_entity_poly.type
_entity_poly.pdbx_seq_one_letter_code
_entity_poly.pdbx_strand_id
1 'polypeptide(L)'
;MPEWEPDLSVEPPAWMVEGARVLHDTFGSGTVGRVATYKDVPSVWVDFDDGQTKALALEFALPHMSPEPEKRTKRKRWFGRDAG
;
A
#
# COMPACT_ATOMS: atom_id res chain seq x y z
N MET A 1 -17.53 22.03 18.85
CA MET A 1 -17.17 20.77 18.14
C MET A 1 -15.75 20.96 17.67
N PRO A 2 -14.78 20.12 18.03
CA PRO A 2 -13.42 20.28 17.51
C PRO A 2 -13.49 20.18 15.98
N GLU A 3 -13.06 21.25 15.32
CA GLU A 3 -12.88 21.33 13.87
C GLU A 3 -11.77 20.35 13.50
N TRP A 4 -12.14 19.25 12.89
CA TRP A 4 -11.17 18.33 12.29
C TRP A 4 -10.73 18.97 10.97
N GLU A 5 -9.55 19.58 10.98
CA GLU A 5 -8.85 19.98 9.77
C GLU A 5 -8.11 18.73 9.27
N PRO A 6 -8.51 18.12 8.14
CA PRO A 6 -7.71 17.05 7.55
C PRO A 6 -6.32 17.60 7.25
N ASP A 7 -5.27 16.86 7.60
CA ASP A 7 -3.93 17.24 7.18
C ASP A 7 -3.83 16.91 5.68
N LEU A 8 -4.22 17.89 4.86
CA LEU A 8 -4.26 17.77 3.39
C LEU A 8 -2.88 17.50 2.75
N SER A 9 -1.83 17.36 3.57
CA SER A 9 -0.45 17.13 3.15
C SER A 9 0.00 15.68 3.25
N VAL A 10 -0.90 14.73 3.56
CA VAL A 10 -0.55 13.30 3.56
C VAL A 10 -0.30 12.81 2.13
N GLU A 11 0.97 12.86 1.73
CA GLU A 11 1.42 12.32 0.46
C GLU A 11 1.35 10.78 0.47
N PRO A 12 0.90 10.15 -0.64
CA PRO A 12 1.00 8.71 -0.79
C PRO A 12 2.46 8.28 -0.69
N PRO A 13 2.80 7.30 0.16
CA PRO A 13 4.16 6.80 0.23
C PRO A 13 4.54 6.16 -1.09
N ALA A 14 5.82 6.24 -1.46
CA ALA A 14 6.32 5.82 -2.78
C ALA A 14 6.06 4.33 -3.13
N TRP A 15 5.73 3.49 -2.14
CA TRP A 15 5.36 2.09 -2.34
C TRP A 15 3.87 1.88 -2.68
N MET A 16 3.01 2.87 -2.40
CA MET A 16 1.57 2.81 -2.63
C MET A 16 1.26 3.24 -4.07
N VAL A 17 1.56 2.36 -5.01
CA VAL A 17 1.32 2.55 -6.45
C VAL A 17 0.31 1.53 -6.97
N GLU A 18 -0.35 1.83 -8.09
CA GLU A 18 -1.26 0.89 -8.75
C GLU A 18 -0.55 -0.45 -9.05
N GLY A 19 -1.19 -1.56 -8.67
CA GLY A 19 -0.63 -2.90 -8.74
C GLY A 19 0.19 -3.34 -7.52
N ALA A 20 0.49 -2.45 -6.57
CA ALA A 20 1.23 -2.82 -5.37
C ALA A 20 0.41 -3.71 -4.44
N ARG A 21 1.04 -4.75 -3.89
CA ARG A 21 0.45 -5.55 -2.82
C ARG A 21 0.58 -4.86 -1.47
N VAL A 22 -0.51 -4.87 -0.73
CA VAL A 22 -0.63 -4.24 0.57
C VAL A 22 -1.30 -5.20 1.53
N LEU A 23 -0.89 -5.14 2.79
CA LEU A 23 -1.52 -5.87 3.87
C LEU A 23 -2.23 -4.87 4.78
N HIS A 24 -3.53 -5.03 4.96
CA HIS A 24 -4.33 -4.27 5.90
C HIS A 24 -4.66 -5.13 7.12
N ASP A 25 -4.53 -4.59 8.33
CA ASP A 25 -4.72 -5.35 9.57
C ASP A 25 -6.13 -5.99 9.69
N THR A 26 -7.17 -5.21 9.41
CA THR A 26 -8.58 -5.68 9.47
C THR A 26 -9.04 -6.51 8.26
N PHE A 27 -8.64 -6.12 7.04
CA PHE A 27 -9.17 -6.71 5.80
C PHE A 27 -8.24 -7.76 5.17
N GLY A 28 -7.01 -7.88 5.66
CA GLY A 28 -6.01 -8.77 5.10
C GLY A 28 -5.33 -8.21 3.85
N SER A 29 -4.83 -9.11 3.01
CA SER A 29 -4.06 -8.76 1.82
C SER A 29 -4.96 -8.20 0.71
N GLY A 30 -4.45 -7.19 0.01
CA GLY A 30 -5.10 -6.60 -1.15
C GLY A 30 -4.09 -6.04 -2.14
N THR A 31 -4.61 -5.60 -3.29
CA THR A 31 -3.84 -4.97 -4.35
C THR A 31 -4.35 -3.55 -4.54
N VAL A 32 -3.44 -2.59 -4.60
CA VAL A 32 -3.80 -1.20 -4.90
C VAL A 32 -4.32 -1.13 -6.33
N GLY A 33 -5.60 -0.82 -6.50
CA GLY A 33 -6.22 -0.64 -7.80
C GLY A 33 -6.00 0.77 -8.35
N ARG A 34 -6.17 1.79 -7.51
CA ARG A 34 -6.02 3.21 -7.88
C ARG A 34 -5.64 4.06 -6.68
N VAL A 35 -4.82 5.10 -6.89
CA VAL A 35 -4.58 6.17 -5.91
C VAL A 35 -5.07 7.48 -6.51
N ALA A 36 -6.02 8.15 -5.86
CA ALA A 36 -6.56 9.43 -6.32
C ALA A 36 -7.18 10.23 -5.17
N THR A 37 -7.23 11.56 -5.33
CA THR A 37 -7.89 12.43 -4.36
C THR A 37 -9.42 12.34 -4.51
N TYR A 38 -10.13 12.12 -3.39
CA TYR A 38 -11.58 12.08 -3.33
C TYR A 38 -12.07 13.06 -2.26
N LYS A 39 -12.89 14.05 -2.66
CA LYS A 39 -13.37 15.14 -1.78
C LYS A 39 -12.24 15.83 -1.01
N ASP A 40 -11.20 16.24 -1.74
CA ASP A 40 -9.97 16.86 -1.20
C ASP A 40 -9.13 15.96 -0.27
N VAL A 41 -9.54 14.70 -0.05
CA VAL A 41 -8.78 13.75 0.76
C VAL A 41 -8.03 12.75 -0.13
N PRO A 42 -6.70 12.60 0.02
CA PRO A 42 -5.96 11.58 -0.71
C PRO A 42 -6.49 10.19 -0.33
N SER A 43 -6.93 9.42 -1.33
CA SER A 43 -7.59 8.13 -1.12
C SER A 43 -6.99 7.04 -2.01
N VAL A 44 -7.01 5.81 -1.52
CA VAL A 44 -6.55 4.61 -2.22
C VAL A 44 -7.68 3.61 -2.34
N TRP A 45 -7.89 3.09 -3.55
CA TRP A 45 -8.78 1.98 -3.83
C TRP A 45 -7.96 0.71 -3.78
N VAL A 46 -8.27 -0.16 -2.84
CA VAL A 46 -7.62 -1.45 -2.67
C VAL A 46 -8.63 -2.54 -3.00
N ASP A 47 -8.25 -3.43 -3.89
CA ASP A 47 -8.95 -4.66 -4.18
C ASP A 47 -8.45 -5.76 -3.24
N PHE A 48 -9.27 -6.12 -2.25
CA PHE A 48 -8.93 -7.15 -1.28
C PHE A 48 -9.21 -8.55 -1.85
N ASP A 49 -8.41 -9.54 -1.44
CA ASP A 49 -8.53 -10.93 -1.92
C ASP A 49 -9.90 -11.57 -1.61
N ASP A 50 -10.63 -10.99 -0.64
CA ASP A 50 -12.04 -11.29 -0.35
C ASP A 50 -13.01 -10.92 -1.49
N GLY A 51 -12.51 -10.31 -2.58
CA GLY A 51 -13.28 -9.86 -3.73
C GLY A 51 -13.99 -8.51 -3.51
N GLN A 52 -13.56 -7.75 -2.50
CA GLN A 52 -14.12 -6.45 -2.17
C GLN A 52 -13.13 -5.33 -2.52
N THR A 53 -13.55 -4.39 -3.37
CA THR A 53 -12.81 -3.14 -3.57
C THR A 53 -13.26 -2.11 -2.53
N LYS A 54 -12.34 -1.57 -1.72
CA LYS A 54 -12.64 -0.51 -0.75
C LYS A 54 -11.80 0.73 -1.02
N ALA A 55 -12.45 1.89 -0.95
CA ALA A 55 -11.79 3.19 -0.94
C ALA A 55 -11.42 3.56 0.49
N LEU A 56 -10.13 3.72 0.76
CA LEU A 56 -9.59 4.06 2.07
C LEU A 56 -8.86 5.41 1.96
N ALA A 57 -9.21 6.36 2.83
CA ALA A 57 -8.48 7.61 2.95
C ALA A 57 -7.09 7.34 3.54
N LEU A 58 -6.05 7.93 2.96
CA LEU A 58 -4.67 7.63 3.32
C LEU A 58 -4.39 7.86 4.80
N GLU A 59 -4.90 8.93 5.39
CA GLU A 59 -4.75 9.26 6.82
C GLU A 59 -5.18 8.11 7.75
N PHE A 60 -6.25 7.39 7.38
CA PHE A 60 -6.76 6.27 8.15
C PHE A 60 -6.15 4.93 7.74
N ALA A 61 -5.75 4.82 6.47
CA ALA A 61 -5.22 3.58 5.91
C ALA A 61 -3.76 3.35 6.30
N LEU A 62 -2.92 4.39 6.23
CA LEU A 62 -1.48 4.33 6.53
C LEU A 62 -1.12 3.73 7.90
N PRO A 63 -1.80 4.06 9.02
CA PRO A 63 -1.48 3.44 10.31
C PRO A 63 -1.80 1.94 10.38
N HIS A 64 -2.66 1.44 9.49
CA HIS A 64 -3.11 0.04 9.48
C HIS A 64 -2.70 -0.74 8.21
N MET A 65 -2.00 -0.09 7.29
CA MET A 65 -1.53 -0.67 6.04
C MET A 65 -0.02 -0.75 6.03
N SER A 66 0.48 -1.90 5.62
CA SER A 66 1.89 -2.11 5.36
C SER A 66 2.09 -2.55 3.91
N PRO A 67 3.18 -2.11 3.25
CA PRO A 67 3.57 -2.70 1.99
C PRO A 67 3.88 -4.17 2.24
N GLU A 68 3.13 -5.06 1.58
CA GLU A 68 3.55 -6.45 1.57
C GLU A 68 4.78 -6.48 0.66
N PRO A 69 5.95 -6.96 1.12
CA PRO A 69 7.10 -7.05 0.24
C PRO A 69 6.70 -7.99 -0.89
N GLU A 70 6.43 -7.41 -2.06
CA GLU A 70 6.35 -8.15 -3.30
C GLU A 70 7.63 -8.97 -3.29
N LYS A 71 7.49 -10.30 -3.26
CA LYS A 71 8.64 -11.22 -3.27
C LYS A 71 9.35 -10.98 -4.59
N ARG A 72 10.20 -9.97 -4.63
CA ARG A 72 11.10 -9.69 -5.71
C ARG A 72 12.09 -10.83 -5.63
N THR A 73 11.76 -11.88 -6.38
CA THR A 73 12.69 -12.94 -6.71
C THR A 73 13.85 -12.23 -7.41
N LYS A 74 14.86 -11.88 -6.64
CA LYS A 74 16.20 -11.75 -7.15
C LYS A 74 17.01 -12.79 -6.41
N ARG A 75 16.80 -14.04 -6.85
CA ARG A 75 17.87 -15.03 -6.88
C ARG A 75 19.11 -14.33 -7.44
N LYS A 76 20.01 -13.90 -6.57
CA LYS A 76 21.44 -14.00 -6.84
C LYS A 76 21.95 -15.13 -5.97
N ARG A 77 21.78 -16.36 -6.48
CA ARG A 77 22.68 -17.46 -6.10
C ARG A 77 24.07 -16.99 -6.52
N TRP A 78 24.86 -16.49 -5.59
CA TRP A 78 26.31 -16.44 -5.75
C TRP A 78 26.82 -17.83 -5.41
N PHE A 79 27.00 -18.65 -6.44
CA PHE A 79 27.81 -19.87 -6.39
C PHE A 79 28.99 -19.67 -7.33
N GLY A 80 30.19 -19.92 -6.80
CA GLY A 80 31.51 -19.75 -7.41
C GLY A 80 32.38 -19.08 -6.36
N ARG A 81 33.09 -19.78 -5.46
CA ARG A 81 33.99 -20.93 -5.63
C ARG A 81 34.92 -20.71 -6.82
N ASP A 82 35.93 -19.90 -6.61
CA ASP A 82 37.23 -20.09 -7.23
C ASP A 82 38.18 -20.58 -6.14
N ALA A 83 38.56 -21.84 -6.30
CA ALA A 83 39.79 -22.40 -5.78
C ALA A 83 40.82 -22.24 -6.90
N GLY A 84 42.00 -21.71 -6.56
CA GLY A 84 43.13 -21.52 -7.47
C GLY A 84 44.29 -20.93 -6.72
#